data_AF-A0A061R1G0-F1
#
_entry.id   AF-A0A061R1G0-F1
#
_cell.length_a   1.000
_cell.length_b   1.000
_cell.length_c   1.000
_cell.angle_alpha   90.00
_cell.angle_beta   90.00
_cell.angle_gamma   90.00
#
_symmetry.space_group_name_H-M   'P 1'
#
loop_
_entity.id
_entity.type
_entity.pdbx_description
1 polymer ?
#
loop_
_entity_poly.entity_id
_entity_poly.type
_entity_poly.pdbx_seq_one_letter_code
_entity_poly.pdbx_strand_id
1 'polypeptide(L)'
;MDESEARKAKLKALREKAEAAKASGASNDAPTLKFRNYEPRDDKISYEKVVPANPPSDKSQTQHAAEEDLNEDLAVAMAPKKANWDLRRDVEEKLAKLERRTQRAIVEIMQEQEQQNLRGGEARD
;
A
#
# COMPACT_ATOMS: atom_id res chain seq x y z
N MET A 1 41.90 21.99 -41.77
CA MET A 1 41.60 23.35 -41.24
C MET A 1 40.20 23.80 -41.63
N ASP A 2 39.58 23.17 -42.62
CA ASP A 2 38.32 23.63 -43.23
C ASP A 2 37.06 23.29 -42.42
N GLU A 3 37.07 22.22 -41.62
CA GLU A 3 35.90 21.81 -40.82
C GLU A 3 35.59 22.79 -39.68
N SER A 4 36.60 23.43 -39.08
CA SER A 4 36.40 24.44 -38.04
C SER A 4 35.74 25.71 -38.58
N GLU A 5 36.08 26.08 -39.81
CA GLU A 5 35.49 27.25 -40.48
C GLU A 5 34.05 26.96 -40.90
N ALA A 6 33.78 25.74 -41.41
CA ALA A 6 32.43 25.30 -41.73
C ALA A 6 31.51 25.28 -40.50
N ARG A 7 31.98 24.79 -39.34
CA ARG A 7 31.21 24.80 -38.09
C ARG A 7 30.97 26.22 -37.59
N LYS A 8 31.98 27.09 -37.68
CA LYS A 8 31.87 28.50 -37.27
C LYS A 8 30.87 29.27 -38.13
N ALA A 9 30.89 29.06 -39.45
CA ALA A 9 29.93 29.65 -40.38
C ALA A 9 28.49 29.19 -40.10
N LYS A 10 28.29 27.89 -39.86
CA LYS A 10 26.97 27.32 -39.53
C LYS A 10 26.40 27.87 -38.22
N LEU A 11 27.24 27.99 -37.19
CA LEU A 11 26.84 28.57 -35.90
C LEU A 11 26.50 30.06 -36.02
N LYS A 12 27.25 30.81 -36.84
CA LYS A 12 26.97 32.23 -37.11
C LYS A 12 25.63 32.41 -37.81
N ALA A 13 25.34 31.60 -38.83
CA ALA A 13 24.06 31.63 -39.55
C ALA A 13 22.86 31.28 -38.65
N LEU A 14 23.02 30.31 -37.74
CA LEU A 14 22.01 29.98 -36.73
C LEU A 14 21.73 31.15 -35.79
N ARG A 15 22.77 31.87 -35.37
CA ARG A 15 22.65 33.02 -34.47
C ARG A 15 22.00 34.22 -35.14
N GLU A 16 22.38 34.51 -36.38
CA GLU A 16 21.76 35.58 -37.18
C GLU A 16 20.29 35.28 -37.48
N LYS A 17 19.94 34.01 -37.76
CA LYS A 17 18.53 33.59 -37.94
C LYS A 17 17.70 33.76 -36.67
N ALA A 18 18.28 33.47 -35.49
CA ALA A 18 17.62 33.67 -34.20
C ALA A 18 17.45 35.16 -33.84
N GLU A 19 18.45 36.00 -34.14
CA GLU A 19 18.38 37.45 -33.95
C GLU A 19 17.38 38.11 -34.92
N ALA A 20 17.35 37.67 -36.18
CA ALA A 20 16.37 38.13 -37.16
C ALA A 20 14.94 37.74 -36.75
N ALA A 21 14.74 36.52 -36.24
CA ALA A 21 13.45 36.09 -35.68
C ALA A 21 13.04 36.86 -34.42
N LYS A 22 14.01 37.43 -33.68
CA LYS A 22 13.76 38.29 -32.50
C LYS A 22 13.47 39.74 -32.89
N ALA A 23 14.01 40.22 -34.01
CA ALA A 23 13.83 41.58 -34.52
C ALA A 23 12.57 41.74 -35.39
N SER A 24 12.18 40.71 -36.14
CA SER A 24 10.86 40.64 -36.77
C SER A 24 9.85 40.22 -35.71
N GLY A 25 9.18 41.19 -35.07
CA GLY A 25 8.16 40.94 -34.04
C GLY A 25 7.04 40.00 -34.51
N ALA A 26 7.29 38.70 -34.42
CA ALA A 26 6.31 37.65 -34.60
C ALA A 26 5.47 37.59 -33.33
N SER A 27 4.22 37.97 -33.50
CA SER A 27 3.13 37.93 -32.54
C SER A 27 3.06 36.62 -31.74
N ASN A 28 3.09 36.76 -30.42
CA ASN A 28 2.38 35.99 -29.39
C ASN A 28 2.59 34.46 -29.20
N ASP A 29 3.41 33.76 -29.97
CA ASP A 29 3.74 32.34 -29.71
C ASP A 29 5.03 32.18 -28.90
N ALA A 30 5.21 32.99 -27.85
CA ALA A 30 6.22 32.68 -26.83
C ALA A 30 5.67 31.52 -25.96
N PRO A 31 6.43 30.44 -25.72
CA PRO A 31 5.95 29.33 -24.89
C PRO A 31 5.69 29.82 -23.45
N THR A 32 4.42 29.82 -23.04
CA THR A 32 4.01 30.17 -21.67
C THR A 32 4.46 29.08 -20.70
N LEU A 33 5.08 29.48 -19.60
CA LEU A 33 5.57 28.57 -18.57
C LEU A 33 4.39 28.01 -17.76
N LYS A 34 4.25 26.68 -17.71
CA LYS A 34 3.16 25.99 -16.98
C LYS A 34 3.72 25.15 -15.84
N PHE A 35 3.29 25.44 -14.62
CA PHE A 35 3.68 24.64 -13.44
C PHE A 35 2.52 23.77 -12.96
N ARG A 36 2.84 22.52 -12.63
CA ARG A 36 1.89 21.55 -12.03
C ARG A 36 2.06 21.44 -10.52
N ASN A 37 3.30 21.36 -10.03
CA ASN A 37 3.64 21.09 -8.62
C ASN A 37 4.63 22.12 -8.03
N TYR A 38 4.69 23.33 -8.57
CA TYR A 38 5.63 24.35 -8.10
C TYR A 38 4.98 25.74 -8.09
N GLU A 39 5.29 26.52 -7.05
CA GLU A 39 4.87 27.91 -6.90
C GLU A 39 6.13 28.80 -6.88
N PRO A 40 6.39 29.54 -7.97
CA PRO A 40 7.47 30.51 -8.03
C PRO A 40 7.33 31.56 -6.92
N ARG A 41 8.45 31.85 -6.25
CA ARG A 41 8.52 32.83 -5.16
C ARG A 41 8.76 34.27 -5.66
N ASP A 42 9.07 34.45 -6.94
CA ASP A 42 9.42 35.74 -7.55
C ASP A 42 8.29 36.21 -8.49
N ASP A 43 7.85 37.45 -8.30
CA ASP A 43 6.70 38.05 -8.99
C ASP A 43 7.00 38.42 -10.46
N LYS A 44 8.28 38.36 -10.86
CA LYS A 44 8.72 38.66 -12.23
C LYS A 44 8.46 37.52 -13.22
N ILE A 45 8.10 36.34 -12.72
CA ILE A 45 7.87 35.15 -13.52
C ILE A 45 6.38 35.03 -13.81
N SER A 46 5.96 35.30 -15.04
CA SER A 46 4.59 35.02 -15.50
C SER A 46 4.44 33.52 -15.79
N TYR A 47 3.48 32.85 -15.14
CA TYR A 47 3.20 31.44 -15.33
C TYR A 47 1.70 31.12 -15.26
N GLU A 48 1.31 30.02 -15.88
CA GLU A 48 -0.06 29.47 -15.83
C GLU A 48 -0.08 28.24 -14.91
N LYS A 49 -0.94 28.25 -13.87
CA LYS A 49 -1.12 27.11 -12.97
C LYS A 49 -2.07 26.10 -13.60
N VAL A 50 -1.61 24.85 -13.73
CA VAL A 50 -2.42 23.79 -14.33
C VAL A 50 -3.43 23.26 -13.31
N VAL A 51 -4.72 23.27 -13.68
CA VAL A 51 -5.81 22.71 -12.85
C VAL A 51 -5.64 21.19 -12.72
N PRO A 52 -5.78 20.62 -11.51
CA PRO A 52 -5.75 19.17 -11.33
C PRO A 52 -6.89 18.50 -12.10
N ALA A 53 -6.61 17.33 -12.66
CA ALA A 53 -7.62 16.56 -13.38
C ALA A 53 -8.73 16.13 -12.40
N ASN A 54 -9.99 16.40 -12.75
CA ASN A 54 -11.13 15.86 -12.03
C ASN A 54 -11.45 14.46 -12.59
N PRO A 55 -11.23 13.37 -11.84
CA PRO A 55 -11.57 12.04 -12.31
C PRO A 55 -13.09 11.94 -12.53
N PRO A 56 -13.55 11.24 -13.59
CA PRO A 56 -14.96 10.94 -13.75
C PRO A 56 -15.46 10.14 -12.54
N SER A 57 -16.56 10.58 -11.92
CA SER A 57 -17.23 9.84 -10.86
C SER A 57 -18.04 8.71 -11.52
N ASP A 58 -17.38 7.59 -11.76
CA ASP A 58 -18.01 6.36 -12.24
C ASP A 58 -18.90 5.77 -11.14
N LYS A 59 -20.11 6.29 -11.01
CA LYS A 59 -21.16 5.74 -10.13
C LYS A 59 -21.71 4.39 -10.64
N SER A 60 -21.23 3.88 -11.77
CA SER A 60 -21.69 2.63 -12.38
C SER A 60 -21.05 1.38 -11.79
N GLN A 61 -19.91 1.49 -11.11
CA GLN A 61 -19.26 0.32 -10.49
C GLN A 61 -19.92 -0.12 -9.17
N THR A 62 -20.74 0.74 -8.55
CA THR A 62 -21.37 0.44 -7.26
C THR A 62 -22.57 -0.49 -7.37
N GLN A 63 -23.19 -0.62 -8.56
CA GLN A 63 -24.42 -1.42 -8.72
C GLN A 63 -24.18 -2.93 -8.80
N HIS A 64 -22.94 -3.37 -9.07
CA HIS A 64 -22.58 -4.79 -9.10
C HIS A 64 -22.10 -5.33 -7.74
N ALA A 65 -22.08 -4.51 -6.68
CA ALA A 65 -21.66 -4.94 -5.35
C ALA A 65 -22.81 -5.49 -4.48
N ALA A 66 -24.02 -5.59 -5.02
CA ALA A 66 -25.21 -5.99 -4.25
C ALA A 66 -25.51 -7.51 -4.29
N GLU A 67 -24.68 -8.32 -4.94
CA GLU A 67 -24.85 -9.77 -5.02
C GLU A 67 -23.54 -10.52 -4.70
N GLU A 68 -23.02 -10.39 -3.48
CA GLU A 68 -22.09 -11.36 -2.90
C GLU A 68 -22.36 -11.58 -1.39
N ASP A 69 -23.54 -12.13 -1.09
CA ASP A 69 -23.95 -12.59 0.25
C ASP A 69 -23.22 -13.87 0.72
N LEU A 70 -21.97 -14.11 0.31
CA LEU A 70 -21.22 -15.33 0.68
C LEU A 70 -19.77 -15.13 1.12
N ASN A 71 -19.32 -13.89 1.36
CA ASN A 71 -17.92 -13.60 1.67
C ASN A 71 -17.72 -12.76 2.96
N GLU A 72 -18.56 -12.95 3.99
CA GLU A 72 -18.29 -12.39 5.32
C GLU A 72 -16.94 -12.87 5.89
N ASP A 73 -16.51 -14.08 5.53
CA ASP A 73 -15.17 -14.62 5.86
C ASP A 73 -14.02 -13.92 5.12
N LEU A 74 -14.27 -13.33 3.95
CA LEU A 74 -13.26 -12.63 3.16
C LEU A 74 -13.04 -11.20 3.67
N ALA A 75 -14.08 -10.54 4.16
CA ALA A 75 -13.98 -9.22 4.79
C ALA A 75 -13.14 -9.25 6.09
N VAL A 76 -13.14 -10.37 6.82
CA VAL A 76 -12.27 -10.61 7.98
C VAL A 76 -10.79 -10.79 7.58
N ALA A 77 -10.52 -11.18 6.33
CA ALA A 77 -9.15 -11.34 5.82
C ALA A 77 -8.48 -10.00 5.43
N MET A 78 -9.26 -8.94 5.16
CA MET A 78 -8.77 -7.64 4.66
C MET A 78 -8.46 -6.61 5.76
N ALA A 79 -8.65 -6.93 7.04
CA ALA A 79 -8.19 -6.10 8.14
C ALA A 79 -6.73 -6.41 8.49
N PRO A 80 -5.90 -5.42 8.88
CA PRO A 80 -4.57 -5.69 9.43
C PRO A 80 -4.72 -6.55 10.69
N LYS A 81 -4.37 -7.83 10.58
CA LYS A 81 -4.48 -8.79 11.67
C LYS A 81 -3.46 -8.45 12.77
N LYS A 82 -3.74 -8.92 14.00
CA LYS A 82 -2.79 -8.77 15.11
C LYS A 82 -1.47 -9.46 14.75
N ALA A 83 -0.32 -8.84 15.06
CA ALA A 83 1.01 -9.38 14.76
C ALA A 83 1.23 -10.85 15.21
N ASN A 84 0.55 -11.28 16.28
CA ASN A 84 0.67 -12.64 16.83
C ASN A 84 -0.43 -13.61 16.35
N TRP A 85 -1.23 -13.25 15.34
CA TRP A 85 -2.37 -14.06 14.89
C TRP A 85 -1.94 -15.44 14.40
N ASP A 86 -0.86 -15.49 13.62
CA ASP A 86 -0.26 -16.72 13.11
C ASP A 86 0.24 -17.61 14.26
N LEU A 87 0.93 -17.00 15.22
CA LEU A 87 1.41 -17.69 16.42
C LEU A 87 0.27 -18.32 17.23
N ARG A 88 -0.85 -17.59 17.40
CA ARG A 88 -2.00 -18.13 18.14
C ARG A 88 -2.59 -19.33 17.42
N ARG A 89 -2.81 -19.23 16.11
CA ARG A 89 -3.35 -20.33 15.29
C ARG A 89 -2.48 -21.58 15.37
N ASP A 90 -1.17 -21.43 15.20
CA ASP A 90 -0.25 -22.57 15.13
C ASP A 90 0.02 -23.22 16.51
N VAL A 91 -0.17 -22.47 17.60
CA VAL A 91 -0.03 -22.96 18.98
C VAL A 91 -1.32 -23.58 19.52
N GLU A 92 -2.48 -23.11 19.08
CA GLU A 92 -3.80 -23.54 19.57
C GLU A 92 -4.02 -25.05 19.43
N GLU A 93 -3.69 -25.64 18.28
CA GLU A 93 -3.85 -27.10 18.07
C GLU A 93 -2.98 -27.92 19.03
N LYS A 94 -1.75 -27.44 19.31
CA LYS A 94 -0.81 -28.10 20.21
C LYS A 94 -1.29 -28.01 21.65
N LEU A 95 -1.79 -26.85 22.07
CA LEU A 95 -2.38 -26.65 23.39
C LEU A 95 -3.63 -27.50 23.58
N ALA A 96 -4.53 -27.57 22.59
CA ALA A 96 -5.73 -28.41 22.67
C ALA A 96 -5.38 -29.90 22.85
N LYS A 97 -4.36 -30.40 22.15
CA LYS A 97 -3.85 -31.78 22.33
C LYS A 97 -3.28 -32.00 23.72
N LEU A 98 -2.51 -31.03 24.23
CA LEU A 98 -1.91 -31.12 25.57
C LEU A 98 -2.99 -31.07 26.66
N GLU A 99 -3.92 -30.13 26.57
CA GLU A 99 -5.03 -29.97 27.51
C GLU A 99 -5.88 -31.24 27.63
N ARG A 100 -6.21 -31.88 26.49
CA ARG A 100 -6.92 -33.17 26.50
C ARG A 100 -6.16 -34.27 27.24
N ARG A 101 -4.84 -34.32 27.11
CA ARG A 101 -4.00 -35.31 27.82
C ARG A 101 -3.92 -34.98 29.31
N THR A 102 -3.77 -33.71 29.66
CA THR A 102 -3.75 -33.25 31.05
C THR A 102 -5.07 -33.55 31.75
N GLN A 103 -6.20 -33.27 31.12
CA GLN A 103 -7.53 -33.59 31.67
C GLN A 103 -7.69 -35.10 31.91
N ARG A 104 -7.25 -35.94 30.96
CA ARG A 104 -7.25 -37.40 31.13
C ARG A 104 -6.38 -37.85 32.30
N ALA A 105 -5.15 -37.36 32.37
CA ALA A 105 -4.23 -37.69 33.47
C ALA A 105 -4.78 -37.24 34.83
N ILE A 106 -5.43 -36.07 34.91
CA ILE A 106 -6.10 -35.60 36.13
C ILE A 106 -7.18 -36.59 36.55
N VAL A 107 -8.05 -37.01 35.60
CA VAL A 107 -9.12 -37.97 35.89
C VAL A 107 -8.56 -39.32 36.35
N GLU A 108 -7.50 -39.82 35.71
CA GLU A 108 -6.83 -41.06 36.10
C GLU A 108 -6.25 -40.98 37.52
N ILE A 109 -5.55 -39.88 37.85
CA ILE A 109 -5.02 -39.65 39.21
C ILE A 109 -6.15 -39.61 40.24
N MET A 110 -7.26 -38.93 39.94
CA MET A 110 -8.41 -38.88 40.84
C MET A 110 -9.01 -40.26 41.08
N GLN A 111 -9.16 -41.08 40.03
CA GLN A 111 -9.68 -42.45 40.14
C GLN A 111 -8.75 -43.34 40.98
N GLU A 112 -7.44 -43.26 40.76
CA GLU A 112 -6.47 -44.03 41.54
C GLU A 112 -6.50 -43.62 43.02
N GLN A 113 -6.60 -42.32 43.30
CA GLN A 113 -6.67 -41.82 44.66
C GLN A 113 -7.96 -42.23 45.38
N GLU A 114 -9.11 -42.25 44.69
CA GLU A 114 -10.36 -42.79 45.22
C GLU A 114 -10.25 -44.29 45.52
N GLN A 115 -9.67 -45.09 44.62
CA GLN A 115 -9.46 -46.53 44.83
C GLN A 115 -8.51 -46.82 46.01
N GLN A 116 -7.43 -46.04 46.15
CA GLN A 116 -6.52 -46.17 47.29
C GLN A 116 -7.20 -45.80 48.62
N ASN A 117 -8.05 -44.76 48.62
CA ASN A 117 -8.82 -44.38 49.81
C ASN A 117 -9.83 -45.48 50.20
N LEU A 118 -10.52 -46.08 49.23
CA LEU A 118 -11.44 -47.20 49.48
C LEU A 118 -10.69 -48.41 50.06
N ARG A 119 -9.59 -48.83 49.41
CA ARG A 119 -8.76 -49.95 49.87
C ARG A 119 -8.12 -49.71 51.23
N GLY A 120 -7.71 -48.47 51.51
CA GLY A 120 -7.13 -48.06 52.79
C GLY A 120 -8.18 -47.92 53.90
N GLY A 121 -9.44 -47.65 53.55
CA GLY A 121 -10.58 -47.65 54.46
C GLY A 121 -10.97 -49.07 54.88
N GLU A 122 -11.03 -50.01 53.93
CA GLU A 122 -11.33 -51.43 54.19
C GLU A 122 -10.31 -52.13 55.10
N ALA A 123 -9.06 -51.62 55.18
CA ALA A 123 -8.02 -52.16 56.05
C ALA A 123 -8.01 -51.54 57.46
N ARG A 124 -8.86 -50.54 57.72
CA ARG A 124 -8.90 -49.77 58.98
C ARG A 124 -10.15 -50.03 59.83
N ASP A 125 -11.14 -50.75 59.32
CA ASP A 125 -12.29 -51.32 60.05
C ASP A 125 -12.03 -52.81 60.40
#